data_AF-A0A7C0XKA9-F1
#
_entry.id   AF-A0A7C0XKA9-F1
#
_cell.length_a   1.000
_cell.length_b   1.000
_cell.length_c   1.000
_cell.angle_alpha   90.00
_cell.angle_beta   90.00
_cell.angle_gamma   90.00
#
_symmetry.space_group_name_H-M   'P 1'
#
loop_
_entity.id
_entity.type
_entity.pdbx_description
1 polymer ?
#
loop_
_entity_poly.entity_id
_entity_poly.type
_entity_poly.pdbx_seq_one_letter_code
_entity_poly.pdbx_strand_id
1 'polypeptide(L)' 'DLFTCCEEEIGSIAGVKKGHCVDAKLLEQLFPDVDFTDEIRPTRKGCGCYYSIDIGEYNTCKSKCLYCYANR' A
#
# COMPACT_ATOMS: atom_id res chain seq x y z
N ASP A 1 -5.55 12.12 12.92
CA ASP A 1 -4.11 12.31 12.62
C ASP A 1 -3.88 12.54 11.15
N LEU A 2 -2.84 13.31 10.82
CA LEU A 2 -2.39 13.53 9.44
C LEU A 2 -1.20 12.60 9.14
N PHE A 3 -1.20 12.01 7.94
CA PHE A 3 -0.18 11.07 7.50
C PHE A 3 0.33 11.42 6.10
N THR A 4 1.58 11.07 5.82
CA THR A 4 2.24 11.20 4.52
C THR A 4 2.76 9.86 4.03
N CYS A 5 2.68 9.59 2.72
CA CYS A 5 3.09 8.30 2.17
C CYS A 5 4.57 8.32 1.78
N CYS A 6 4.92 9.01 0.71
CA CYS A 6 6.26 8.97 0.13
C CYS A 6 7.07 10.24 0.43
N GLU A 7 6.45 11.25 1.04
CA GLU A 7 7.02 12.58 1.24
C GLU A 7 7.76 12.62 2.59
N GLU A 8 8.92 11.96 2.65
CA GLU A 8 9.78 11.87 3.85
C GLU A 8 10.23 13.24 4.39
N GLU A 9 10.53 14.17 3.48
CA GLU A 9 10.91 15.54 3.83
C GLU A 9 9.78 16.27 4.57
N ILE A 10 8.52 16.10 4.11
CA ILE A 10 7.35 16.67 4.78
C ILE A 10 7.16 16.03 6.16
N GLY A 11 7.33 14.70 6.26
CA GLY A 11 7.28 14.01 7.55
C GLY A 11 8.30 14.57 8.55
N SER A 12 9.51 14.85 8.07
CA SER A 12 10.61 15.38 8.89
C SER A 12 10.40 16.83 9.32
N ILE A 13 9.90 17.70 8.42
CA ILE A 13 9.75 19.13 8.67
C ILE A 13 8.48 19.44 9.49
N ALA A 14 7.37 18.78 9.15
CA ALA A 14 6.05 19.11 9.69
C ALA A 14 5.60 18.15 10.81
N GLY A 15 6.42 17.18 11.21
CA GLY A 15 6.06 16.18 12.22
C GLY A 15 4.90 15.27 11.79
N VAL A 16 4.68 15.14 10.48
CA VAL A 16 3.59 14.33 9.92
C VAL A 16 4.02 12.87 9.91
N LYS A 17 3.14 11.99 10.40
CA LYS A 17 3.44 10.56 10.55
C LYS A 17 3.51 9.86 9.20
N LYS A 18 4.25 8.74 9.15
CA LYS A 18 4.27 7.85 7.98
C LYS A 18 2.94 7.11 7.87
N GLY A 19 2.31 7.18 6.70
CA GLY A 19 1.12 6.44 6.35
C GLY A 19 1.45 5.11 5.66
N HIS A 20 0.59 4.13 5.88
CA HIS A 20 0.66 2.80 5.29
C HIS A 20 -0.71 2.50 4.64
N CYS A 21 -0.77 2.29 3.32
CA CYS A 21 -2.03 1.89 2.66
C CYS A 21 -2.41 0.44 3.01
N VAL A 22 -1.40 -0.40 3.20
CA VAL A 22 -1.53 -1.74 3.80
C VAL A 22 -0.75 -1.67 5.12
N ASP A 23 -1.47 -1.73 6.24
CA ASP A 23 -0.95 -1.54 7.60
C ASP A 23 -1.19 -2.81 8.43
N ALA A 24 -0.14 -3.63 8.60
CA ALA A 24 -0.26 -4.88 9.35
C ALA A 24 -0.66 -4.63 10.81
N LYS A 25 -0.19 -3.55 11.43
CA LYS A 25 -0.52 -3.25 12.84
C LYS A 25 -1.98 -2.86 13.02
N LEU A 26 -2.51 -2.09 12.08
CA LEU A 26 -3.95 -1.79 12.09
C LEU A 26 -4.77 -3.06 11.83
N LEU A 27 -4.32 -3.92 10.92
CA LEU A 27 -5.00 -5.18 10.62
C LEU A 27 -5.00 -6.14 11.83
N GLU A 28 -3.88 -6.30 12.54
CA GLU A 28 -3.77 -7.06 13.79
C GLU A 28 -4.73 -6.51 14.87
N GLN A 29 -4.86 -5.19 14.99
CA GLN A 29 -5.80 -4.57 15.92
C GLN A 29 -7.26 -4.86 15.58
N LEU A 30 -7.60 -4.89 14.28
CA LEU A 30 -8.96 -5.14 13.80
C LEU A 30 -9.31 -6.64 13.79
N PHE A 31 -8.31 -7.51 13.62
CA PHE A 31 -8.48 -8.96 13.49
C PHE A 31 -7.44 -9.69 14.37
N PRO A 32 -7.62 -9.68 15.70
CA PRO A 32 -6.60 -10.16 16.65
C PRO A 32 -6.32 -11.67 16.55
N ASP A 33 -7.21 -12.44 15.93
CA ASP A 33 -7.05 -13.89 15.74
C ASP A 33 -6.38 -14.26 14.40
N VAL A 34 -5.97 -13.26 13.60
CA VAL A 34 -5.31 -13.46 12.30
C VAL A 34 -3.86 -13.00 12.40
N ASP A 35 -2.94 -13.86 11.98
CA ASP A 35 -1.52 -13.54 11.91
C ASP A 35 -1.23 -12.78 10.61
N PHE A 36 -0.75 -11.54 10.74
CA PHE A 36 -0.28 -10.73 9.62
C PHE A 36 1.23 -10.63 9.68
N THR A 37 1.87 -10.65 8.51
CA THR A 37 3.32 -10.42 8.47
C THR A 37 3.66 -8.96 8.75
N ASP A 38 4.70 -8.74 9.54
CA ASP A 38 5.30 -7.43 9.81
C ASP A 38 6.37 -7.02 8.77
N GLU A 39 6.56 -7.82 7.70
CA GLU A 39 7.49 -7.52 6.62
C GLU A 39 7.05 -6.26 5.87
N ILE A 40 7.94 -5.28 5.77
CA ILE A 40 7.73 -4.08 4.94
C ILE A 40 8.18 -4.38 3.51
N ARG A 41 7.23 -4.44 2.56
CA ARG A 41 7.50 -4.67 1.13
C ARG A 41 6.84 -3.60 0.26
N PRO A 42 7.49 -2.44 0.11
CA PRO A 42 6.90 -1.31 -0.60
C PRO A 42 6.88 -1.51 -2.12
N THR A 43 5.82 -1.02 -2.78
CA THR A 43 5.67 -1.06 -4.26
C THR A 43 6.37 0.10 -4.98
N ARG A 44 6.77 1.14 -4.24
CA ARG A 44 7.46 2.33 -4.78
C ARG A 44 8.42 2.92 -3.75
N LYS A 45 9.42 3.65 -4.22
CA LYS A 45 10.42 4.31 -3.35
C LYS A 45 9.73 5.22 -2.32
N GLY A 46 10.17 5.14 -1.07
CA GLY A 46 9.62 5.90 0.03
C GLY A 46 8.25 5.43 0.50
N CYS A 47 7.64 4.37 -0.06
CA CYS A 47 6.41 3.81 0.51
C CYS A 47 6.72 3.02 1.80
N GLY A 48 5.80 3.03 2.76
CA GLY A 48 5.93 2.27 4.01
C GLY A 48 5.08 0.99 4.09
N CYS A 49 4.29 0.65 3.06
CA CYS A 49 3.32 -0.45 3.18
C CYS A 49 3.96 -1.79 3.55
N TYR A 50 3.24 -2.53 4.39
CA TYR A 50 3.55 -3.92 4.71
C TYR A 50 3.34 -4.83 3.50
N TYR A 51 3.86 -6.05 3.59
CA TYR A 51 3.77 -7.05 2.54
C TYR A 51 2.33 -7.27 2.11
N SER A 52 2.16 -7.29 0.80
CA SER A 52 0.87 -7.53 0.15
C SER A 52 1.10 -8.17 -1.21
N ILE A 53 0.07 -8.86 -1.69
CA ILE A 53 0.04 -9.50 -2.99
C ILE A 53 -1.13 -8.87 -3.75
N ASP A 54 -0.86 -8.40 -4.97
CA ASP A 54 -1.91 -7.97 -5.88
C ASP A 54 -2.68 -9.21 -6.37
N ILE A 55 -4.00 -9.17 -6.23
CA ILE A 55 -4.91 -10.24 -6.67
C ILE A 55 -5.56 -9.95 -8.03
N GLY A 56 -5.08 -8.91 -8.73
CA GLY A 56 -5.57 -8.53 -10.04
C GLY A 56 -5.20 -9.58 -11.08
N GLU A 57 -6.14 -9.84 -12.00
CA GLU A 57 -5.85 -10.62 -13.21
C GLU A 57 -5.63 -9.65 -14.37
N TYR A 58 -4.49 -9.80 -15.04
CA TYR A 58 -4.04 -8.90 -16.10
C TYR A 58 -4.17 -9.61 -17.47
N ASN A 59 -4.42 -8.83 -18.52
CA ASN A 59 -4.49 -9.30 -19.91
C ASN A 59 -5.60 -10.32 -20.23
N THR A 60 -6.58 -10.51 -19.35
CA THR A 60 -7.72 -11.44 -19.58
C THR A 60 -8.98 -10.73 -20.06
N CYS A 61 -9.09 -9.41 -19.86
CA CYS A 61 -10.30 -8.66 -20.20
C CYS A 61 -10.39 -8.33 -21.71
N LYS A 62 -11.50 -8.69 -22.37
CA LYS A 62 -11.69 -8.55 -23.84
C LYS A 62 -12.13 -7.16 -24.30
N SER A 63 -12.43 -6.24 -23.40
CA SER A 63 -13.04 -4.94 -23.71
C SER A 63 -12.12 -3.94 -24.43
N LYS A 64 -10.79 -4.14 -24.39
CA LYS A 64 -9.77 -3.32 -25.10
C LYS A 64 -9.94 -1.80 -24.93
N CYS A 65 -10.34 -1.36 -23.74
CA CYS A 65 -10.49 0.07 -23.47
C CYS A 65 -9.16 0.81 -23.65
N LEU A 66 -9.17 1.93 -24.38
CA LEU A 66 -7.96 2.73 -24.68
C LEU A 66 -7.18 3.15 -23.43
N TYR A 67 -7.86 3.37 -22.31
CA TYR A 67 -7.30 3.83 -21.05
C TYR A 67 -6.99 2.70 -20.05
N CYS A 68 -7.26 1.43 -20.39
CA CYS A 68 -7.04 0.33 -19.45
C CYS A 68 -5.53 0.20 -19.15
N TYR A 69 -5.16 0.13 -17.88
CA TYR A 69 -3.78 -0.19 -17.48
C TYR A 69 -3.56 -1.71 -17.35
N ALA A 70 -4.62 -2.48 -17.13
CA ALA A 70 -4.54 -3.92 -16.86
C ALA A 70 -4.45 -4.80 -18.13
N ASN A 71 -4.58 -4.21 -19.32
CA ASN A 71 -4.48 -4.87 -20.64
C ASN A 71 -3.41 -4.21 -21.53
N ARG A 72 -2.35 -3.67 -20.93
CA ARG A 72 -1.21 -3.06 -21.65
C ARG A 72 0.03 -3.94 -21.54
#